data_AF-W8Y2I0-F1
#
_entry.id   AF-W8Y2I0-F1
#
_cell.length_a   1.000
_cell.length_b   1.000
_cell.length_c   1.000
_cell.angle_alpha   90.00
_cell.angle_beta   90.00
_cell.angle_gamma   90.00
#
_symmetry.space_group_name_H-M   'P 1'
#
loop_
_entity.id
_entity.type
_entity.pdbx_description
1 polymer ?
#
loop_
_entity_poly.entity_id
_entity_poly.type
_entity_poly.pdbx_seq_one_letter_code
_entity_poly.pdbx_strand_id
1 'polypeptide(L)' 'MAKRYENMNNVSTKKSIRSFLRWRKERKQNKKDFSFLVEQSPVKQSAFLQSNVEKTTITWIGHSTFLIQTNGLNILTDPV' A
#
# COMPACT_ATOMS: atom_id res chain seq x y z
N MET A 1 -16.26 34.51 11.52
CA MET A 1 -15.12 33.69 11.05
C MET A 1 -15.66 32.49 10.29
N ALA A 2 -15.14 32.18 9.09
CA ALA A 2 -15.56 31.01 8.34
C ALA A 2 -15.03 29.72 9.01
N LYS A 3 -15.87 28.70 9.13
CA LYS A 3 -15.46 27.38 9.65
C LYS A 3 -14.46 26.74 8.67
N ARG A 4 -13.26 26.46 9.14
CA ARG A 4 -12.26 25.69 8.39
C ARG A 4 -12.41 24.21 8.71
N TYR A 5 -12.37 23.37 7.68
CA TYR A 5 -12.38 21.92 7.84
C TYR A 5 -10.95 21.44 8.05
N GLU A 6 -10.73 20.64 9.08
CA GLU A 6 -9.44 20.05 9.43
C GLU A 6 -9.63 18.55 9.68
N ASN A 7 -8.57 17.77 9.54
CA ASN A 7 -8.63 16.33 9.80
C ASN A 7 -8.83 16.07 11.29
N MET A 8 -9.60 15.03 11.64
CA MET A 8 -9.92 14.68 13.04
C MET A 8 -8.69 14.32 13.89
N ASN A 9 -7.59 13.92 13.25
CA ASN A 9 -6.32 13.59 13.91
C ASN A 9 -5.41 14.81 14.17
N ASN A 10 -5.91 16.03 13.94
CA ASN A 10 -5.19 17.29 14.15
C ASN A 10 -3.85 17.41 13.39
N VAL A 11 -3.67 16.59 12.34
CA VAL A 11 -2.48 16.65 11.49
C VAL A 11 -2.65 17.80 10.50
N SER A 12 -1.80 18.81 10.61
CA SER A 12 -1.81 19.98 9.73
C SER A 12 -1.44 19.61 8.29
N THR A 13 -2.36 19.84 7.37
CA THR A 13 -2.18 19.63 5.93
C THR A 13 -2.05 20.93 5.16
N LYS A 14 -1.62 22.03 5.81
CA LYS A 14 -1.43 23.34 5.15
C LYS A 14 -0.41 23.23 4.02
N LYS A 15 -0.90 23.07 2.78
CA LYS A 15 -0.09 23.11 1.56
C LYS A 15 -0.30 24.46 0.88
N SER A 16 0.76 24.98 0.26
CA SER A 16 0.66 26.23 -0.51
C SER A 16 -0.12 26.02 -1.80
N ILE A 17 -0.76 27.07 -2.32
CA ILE A 17 -1.42 27.06 -3.63
C ILE A 17 -0.40 26.71 -4.74
N ARG A 18 0.87 27.13 -4.60
CA ARG A 18 1.95 26.77 -5.52
C ARG A 18 2.16 25.26 -5.60
N SER A 19 2.10 24.56 -4.46
CA SER A 19 2.21 23.10 -4.40
C SER A 19 1.05 22.42 -5.12
N PHE A 20 -0.17 22.95 -4.99
CA PHE A 20 -1.35 22.44 -5.70
C PHE A 20 -1.23 22.61 -7.22
N LEU A 21 -0.80 23.79 -7.68
CA LEU A 21 -0.60 24.06 -9.11
C LEU A 21 0.50 23.17 -9.71
N ARG A 22 1.60 22.97 -8.98
CA ARG A 22 2.67 22.04 -9.37
C ARG A 22 2.13 20.62 -9.56
N TRP A 23 1.41 20.10 -8.58
CA TRP A 23 0.80 18.76 -8.66
C TRP A 23 -0.16 18.61 -9.84
N ARG A 24 -0.98 19.65 -10.12
CA ARG A 24 -1.90 19.63 -11.27
C ARG A 24 -1.15 19.59 -12.60
N LYS A 25 0.00 20.27 -12.72
CA LYS A 25 0.87 20.21 -13.90
C LYS A 25 1.48 18.81 -14.07
N GLU A 26 2.03 18.24 -13.01
CA GLU A 26 2.60 16.87 -13.01
C GLU A 26 1.54 15.83 -13.42
N ARG A 27 0.33 15.90 -12.86
CA ARG A 27 -0.78 15.01 -13.22
C ARG A 27 -1.22 15.12 -14.68
N LYS A 28 -1.12 16.30 -15.29
CA LYS A 28 -1.44 16.49 -16.71
C LYS A 28 -0.35 15.90 -17.62
N GLN A 29 0.90 15.93 -17.19
CA GLN A 29 2.05 15.44 -17.95
C GLN A 29 2.22 13.92 -17.84
N ASN A 30 1.90 13.34 -16.68
CA ASN A 30 2.02 11.90 -16.45
C ASN A 30 0.87 11.15 -17.13
N LYS A 31 1.12 10.66 -18.35
CA LYS A 31 0.31 9.58 -18.94
C LYS A 31 0.64 8.29 -18.20
N LYS A 32 -0.36 7.64 -17.62
CA LYS A 32 -0.18 6.33 -17.00
C LYS A 32 0.00 5.30 -18.11
N ASP A 33 1.15 4.67 -18.14
CA ASP A 33 1.38 3.48 -18.93
C ASP A 33 0.88 2.26 -18.15
N PHE A 34 -0.06 1.53 -18.74
CA PHE A 34 -0.65 0.31 -18.16
C PHE A 34 -0.20 -0.96 -18.88
N SER A 35 0.79 -0.86 -19.78
CA SER A 35 1.34 -2.01 -20.49
C SER A 35 2.11 -2.95 -19.57
N PHE A 36 2.70 -2.40 -18.50
CA PHE A 36 3.42 -3.18 -17.51
C PHE A 36 2.45 -3.85 -16.53
N LEU A 37 2.46 -5.17 -16.53
CA LEU A 37 1.76 -6.01 -15.57
C LEU A 37 2.78 -6.65 -14.65
N VAL A 38 2.60 -6.49 -13.33
CA VAL A 38 3.39 -7.24 -12.37
C VAL A 38 2.90 -8.68 -12.40
N GLU A 39 3.77 -9.59 -12.83
CA GLU A 39 3.46 -11.00 -12.86
C GLU A 39 3.33 -11.58 -11.44
N GLN A 40 2.47 -12.58 -11.31
CA GLN A 40 2.42 -13.37 -10.08
C GLN A 40 3.58 -14.36 -10.07
N SER A 41 4.00 -14.77 -8.87
CA SER A 41 4.97 -15.86 -8.75
C SER A 41 4.45 -17.10 -9.50
N PRO A 42 5.24 -17.68 -10.41
CA PRO A 42 4.84 -18.89 -11.15
C PRO A 42 4.68 -20.10 -10.23
N VAL A 43 5.33 -20.08 -9.06
CA VAL A 43 5.21 -21.11 -8.03
C VAL A 43 4.53 -20.52 -6.81
N LYS A 44 3.36 -21.08 -6.46
CA LYS A 44 2.63 -20.73 -5.24
C LYS A 44 2.94 -21.78 -4.18
N GLN A 45 3.65 -21.38 -3.12
CA GLN A 45 4.04 -22.27 -2.03
C GLN A 45 2.89 -22.47 -1.01
N SER A 46 1.66 -22.68 -1.49
CA SER A 46 0.45 -22.68 -0.65
C SER A 46 0.50 -23.70 0.48
N ALA A 47 0.96 -24.93 0.20
CA ALA A 47 1.09 -25.98 1.19
C ALA A 47 2.09 -25.60 2.31
N PHE A 48 3.24 -25.03 1.93
CA PHE A 48 4.22 -24.53 2.89
C PHE A 48 3.65 -23.41 3.74
N LEU A 49 2.99 -22.41 3.13
CA LEU A 49 2.41 -21.28 3.88
C LEU A 49 1.32 -21.73 4.87
N GLN A 50 0.53 -22.73 4.52
CA GLN A 50 -0.50 -23.31 5.41
C GLN A 50 0.10 -24.08 6.58
N SER A 51 1.20 -24.81 6.37
CA SER A 51 1.86 -25.62 7.41
C SER A 51 2.96 -24.88 8.16
N ASN A 52 3.29 -23.65 7.76
CA ASN A 52 4.42 -22.92 8.33
C ASN A 52 4.07 -22.36 9.71
N VAL A 53 4.74 -22.89 10.74
CA VAL A 53 4.62 -22.44 12.13
C VAL A 53 5.95 -21.90 12.65
N GLU A 54 7.08 -22.34 12.11
CA GLU A 54 8.40 -22.03 12.65
C GLU A 54 9.16 -20.96 11.85
N LYS A 55 9.06 -20.98 10.52
CA LYS A 55 9.90 -20.11 9.68
C LYS A 55 9.30 -18.71 9.63
N THR A 56 10.14 -17.72 9.91
CA THR A 56 9.75 -16.33 9.67
C THR A 56 9.71 -16.06 8.17
N THR A 57 8.55 -15.67 7.65
CA THR A 57 8.32 -15.41 6.22
C THR A 57 7.53 -14.13 6.02
N ILE A 58 7.75 -13.49 4.86
CA ILE A 58 6.91 -12.41 4.36
C ILE A 58 6.45 -12.77 2.95
N THR A 59 5.14 -12.85 2.76
CA THR A 59 4.51 -13.14 1.47
C THR A 59 3.73 -11.93 1.01
N TRP A 60 4.13 -11.35 -0.13
CA TRP A 60 3.38 -10.26 -0.75
C TRP A 60 2.22 -10.83 -1.56
N ILE A 61 1.00 -10.44 -1.19
CA ILE A 61 -0.23 -10.88 -1.88
C ILE A 61 -0.60 -9.87 -2.98
N GLY A 62 -0.45 -8.58 -2.68
CA GLY A 62 -0.71 -7.48 -3.61
C GLY A 62 -0.92 -6.17 -2.86
N HIS A 63 -0.74 -5.02 -3.54
CA HIS A 63 -0.85 -3.69 -2.93
C HIS A 63 -0.06 -3.60 -1.60
N SER A 64 -0.74 -3.31 -0.50
CA SER A 64 -0.24 -3.22 0.87
C SER A 64 -0.59 -4.47 1.71
N THR A 65 -1.06 -5.53 1.07
CA THR A 65 -1.44 -6.79 1.70
C THR A 65 -0.25 -7.74 1.74
N PHE A 66 0.19 -8.05 2.96
CA PHE A 66 1.26 -8.98 3.26
C PHE A 66 0.75 -10.01 4.26
N LEU A 67 1.09 -11.28 4.01
CA LEU A 67 1.06 -12.31 5.04
C LEU A 67 2.47 -12.40 5.65
N ILE A 68 2.58 -12.02 6.92
CA ILE A 68 3.81 -12.15 7.71
C ILE A 68 3.61 -13.32 8.67
N GLN A 69 4.46 -14.33 8.58
CA GLN A 69 4.47 -15.45 9.53
C GLN A 69 5.71 -15.34 10.39
N THR A 70 5.59 -15.37 11.71
CA THR A 70 6.74 -15.31 12.63
C THR A 70 6.35 -15.83 14.02
N ASN A 71 7.24 -16.60 14.68
CA ASN A 71 7.00 -17.16 16.02
C ASN A 71 5.65 -17.88 16.17
N GLY A 72 5.23 -18.65 15.15
CA GLY A 72 3.93 -19.34 15.14
C GLY A 72 2.70 -18.45 14.91
N LEU A 73 2.88 -17.14 14.67
CA LEU A 73 1.80 -16.20 14.41
C LEU A 73 1.66 -15.92 12.91
N ASN A 74 0.42 -15.72 12.47
CA ASN A 74 0.07 -15.22 11.14
C ASN A 74 -0.50 -13.81 11.27
N ILE A 75 0.17 -12.83 10.67
CA ILE A 75 -0.22 -11.43 10.65
C ILE A 75 -0.58 -11.06 9.21
N LEU A 76 -1.79 -10.56 9.00
CA LEU A 76 -2.28 -10.10 7.70
C LEU A 76 -2.45 -8.58 7.72
N THR A 77 -1.76 -7.87 6.81
CA THR A 77 -1.88 -6.41 6.69
C THR A 77 -2.93 -6.04 5.65
N ASP A 78 -3.73 -5.00 5.92
CA ASP A 78 -4.71 -4.39 5.01
C ASP A 78 -5.35 -5.37 4.00
N PRO A 79 -6.11 -6.39 4.46
CA PRO A 79 -6.79 -7.30 3.54
C PRO A 79 -7.88 -6.55 2.79
N VAL A 80 -7.95 -6.75 1.47
CA VAL A 80 -8.92 -6.11 0.56
C VAL A 80 -9.75 -7.18 -0.13
#